data_AF-A0A1H0BSR0-F1
#
_entry.id   AF-A0A1H0BSR0-F1
#
_cell.length_a   1.000
_cell.length_b   1.000
_cell.length_c   1.000
_cell.angle_alpha   90.00
_cell.angle_beta   90.00
_cell.angle_gamma   90.00
#
_symmetry.space_group_name_H-M   'P 1'
#
loop_
_entity.id
_entity.type
_entity.pdbx_description
1 polymer ?
#
loop_
_entity_poly.entity_id
_entity_poly.type
_entity_poly.pdbx_seq_one_letter_code
_entity_poly.pdbx_strand_id
1 'polypeptide(L)'
;MVVPLHGGAAYVGRSEGLGDELGFISVDQHSLQHSDRPEVFAIGDAADVPASKAGSVAHFEGEKLAHNIGRLLTGEPLDASYDGHANCFVETGFHKALLIDFNYDTEPLPGHFPTAMGLPLLKESHAHHLGKQAFEWPYLHSLLPGRELPGVGVEMPERGKRHIRA
;
A
#
# COMPACT_ATOMS: atom_id res chain seq x y z
N MET A 1 -9.03 -9.77 22.88
CA MET A 1 -7.68 -9.42 22.40
C MET A 1 -7.63 -7.91 22.24
N VAL A 2 -6.58 -7.24 22.71
CA VAL A 2 -6.42 -5.79 22.55
C VAL A 2 -5.29 -5.58 21.55
N VAL A 3 -5.52 -4.74 20.55
CA VAL A 3 -4.48 -4.30 19.62
C VAL A 3 -3.67 -3.20 20.33
N PRO A 4 -2.34 -3.33 20.47
CA PRO A 4 -1.53 -2.32 21.15
C PRO A 4 -1.46 -1.03 20.34
N LEU A 5 -1.07 0.06 21.01
CA LEU A 5 -0.68 1.28 20.32
C LEU A 5 0.59 1.00 19.50
N HIS A 6 0.57 1.38 18.23
CA HIS A 6 1.72 1.28 17.35
C HIS A 6 2.45 2.63 17.33
N GLY A 7 3.77 2.58 17.25
CA GLY A 7 4.63 3.74 17.05
C GLY A 7 5.85 3.31 16.25
N GLY A 8 6.60 4.28 15.74
CA GLY A 8 7.78 3.97 14.96
C GLY A 8 8.94 3.44 15.80
N ALA A 9 10.00 3.02 15.11
CA ALA A 9 11.13 2.39 15.75
C ALA A 9 11.89 3.37 16.66
N ALA A 10 12.33 2.91 17.84
CA ALA A 10 12.97 3.77 18.85
C ALA A 10 14.23 4.52 18.35
N TYR A 11 14.89 4.05 17.29
CA TYR A 11 16.05 4.76 16.71
C TYR A 11 15.64 5.97 15.87
N VAL A 12 14.41 6.02 15.36
CA VAL A 12 13.88 7.19 14.64
C VAL A 12 13.75 8.36 15.62
N GLY A 13 13.15 8.13 16.79
CA GLY A 13 13.07 9.16 17.84
C GLY A 13 14.41 9.58 18.44
N ARG A 14 15.50 8.82 18.23
CA ARG A 14 16.87 9.24 18.57
C ARG A 14 17.58 10.02 17.46
N SER A 15 16.97 10.09 16.28
CA SER A 15 17.50 10.77 15.11
C SER A 15 16.74 12.07 14.92
N GLU A 16 17.35 13.17 15.35
CA GLU A 16 16.72 14.49 15.32
C GLU A 16 16.28 14.86 13.89
N GLY A 17 15.00 15.23 13.74
CA GLY A 17 14.39 15.62 12.47
C GLY A 17 14.30 14.51 11.43
N LEU A 18 14.28 13.23 11.85
CA LEU A 18 14.03 12.09 10.95
C LEU A 18 12.57 11.65 10.95
N GLY A 19 11.84 11.87 12.03
CA GLY A 19 10.46 11.41 12.15
C GLY A 19 9.60 12.30 13.03
N ASP A 20 8.31 11.98 13.02
CA ASP A 20 7.26 12.66 13.75
C ASP A 20 7.26 12.35 15.27
N GLU A 21 6.29 12.92 15.99
CA GLU A 21 6.11 12.72 17.43
C GLU A 21 5.83 11.25 17.83
N LEU A 22 5.35 10.43 16.89
CA LEU A 22 5.08 9.01 17.07
C LEU A 22 6.25 8.12 16.61
N GLY A 23 7.32 8.72 16.08
CA GLY A 23 8.52 8.05 15.59
C GLY A 23 8.41 7.47 14.19
N PHE A 24 7.39 7.83 13.40
CA PHE A 24 7.31 7.49 11.98
C PHE A 24 8.19 8.44 11.16
N ILE A 25 8.83 7.95 10.11
CA ILE A 25 9.71 8.76 9.26
C ILE A 25 8.85 9.69 8.42
N SER A 26 9.13 11.00 8.49
CA SER A 26 8.32 12.02 7.83
C SER A 26 8.62 12.10 6.34
N VAL A 27 7.61 11.84 5.51
CA VAL A 27 7.73 11.82 4.05
C VAL A 27 6.61 12.58 3.37
N ASP A 28 6.88 13.04 2.15
CA ASP A 28 5.82 13.44 1.22
C ASP A 28 5.01 12.20 0.82
N GLN A 29 3.70 12.25 1.03
CA GLN A 29 2.79 11.13 0.83
C GLN A 29 2.66 10.65 -0.62
N HIS A 30 3.11 11.43 -1.60
CA HIS A 30 2.96 11.12 -3.04
C HIS A 30 4.28 10.70 -3.71
N SER A 31 5.43 11.09 -3.15
CA SER A 31 6.77 10.78 -3.67
C SER A 31 7.60 9.90 -2.75
N LEU A 32 7.20 9.76 -1.48
CA LEU A 32 7.88 9.00 -0.42
C LEU A 32 9.26 9.55 -0.03
N GLN A 33 9.61 10.75 -0.51
CA GLN A 33 10.83 11.47 -0.13
C GLN A 33 10.64 12.14 1.23
N HIS A 34 11.67 12.12 2.06
CA HIS A 34 11.66 12.81 3.33
C HIS A 34 11.53 14.32 3.15
N SER A 35 10.66 14.97 3.94
CA SER A 35 10.28 16.37 3.73
C SER A 35 11.46 17.36 3.74
N ASP A 36 12.45 17.13 4.61
CA ASP A 36 13.62 18.02 4.76
C ASP A 36 14.95 17.43 4.25
N ARG A 37 14.95 16.20 3.72
CA ARG A 37 16.18 15.46 3.39
C ARG A 37 16.05 14.78 2.02
N PRO A 38 16.51 15.42 0.93
CA PRO A 38 16.27 14.93 -0.43
C PRO A 38 16.82 13.54 -0.73
N GLU A 39 17.86 13.10 -0.01
CA GLU A 39 18.49 11.79 -0.18
C GLU A 39 17.85 10.68 0.66
N VAL A 40 16.84 11.00 1.47
CA VAL A 40 16.17 10.07 2.38
C VAL A 40 14.78 9.76 1.85
N PHE A 41 14.45 8.46 1.82
CA PHE A 41 13.13 7.95 1.48
C PHE A 41 12.71 6.93 2.54
N ALA A 42 11.40 6.78 2.74
CA ALA A 42 10.86 5.75 3.63
C ALA A 42 9.61 5.11 3.03
N ILE A 43 9.28 3.92 3.55
CA ILE A 43 8.25 3.04 3.01
C ILE A 43 7.69 2.14 4.11
N GLY A 44 6.46 1.69 3.92
CA GLY A 44 5.78 0.69 4.71
C GLY A 44 5.41 1.23 6.08
N ASP A 45 5.41 0.33 7.05
CA ASP A 45 4.98 0.66 8.42
C ASP A 45 5.82 1.77 9.06
N ALA A 46 7.05 2.00 8.58
CA ALA A 46 7.96 3.01 9.10
C ALA A 46 7.63 4.46 8.66
N ALA A 47 7.00 4.66 7.50
CA ALA A 47 6.72 5.99 6.96
C ALA A 47 5.44 6.59 7.59
N ASP A 48 5.32 7.91 7.68
CA ASP A 48 4.12 8.59 8.19
C ASP A 48 3.01 8.78 7.14
N VAL A 49 3.09 8.02 6.04
CA VAL A 49 2.09 7.99 4.97
C VAL A 49 0.68 7.74 5.52
N PRO A 50 -0.34 8.57 5.16
CA PRO A 50 -1.70 8.45 5.66
C PRO A 50 -2.51 7.36 4.94
N ALA A 51 -1.91 6.18 4.76
CA ALA A 51 -2.53 4.99 4.19
C ALA A 51 -2.57 3.85 5.22
N SER A 52 -3.25 2.76 4.86
CA SER A 52 -3.21 1.55 5.68
C SER A 52 -1.81 0.94 5.72
N LYS A 53 -1.28 0.70 6.92
CA LYS A 53 0.01 0.01 7.10
C LYS A 53 -0.16 -1.48 6.84
N ALA A 54 -0.02 -1.88 5.57
CA ALA A 54 -0.27 -3.23 5.08
C ALA A 54 0.74 -3.65 4.01
N GLY A 55 0.92 -4.96 3.83
CA GLY A 55 1.88 -5.50 2.86
C GLY A 55 1.59 -5.10 1.41
N SER A 56 0.33 -4.88 1.02
CA SER A 56 0.00 -4.34 -0.31
C SER A 56 0.50 -2.90 -0.49
N VAL A 57 0.35 -2.08 0.55
CA VAL A 57 0.75 -0.66 0.54
C VAL A 57 2.26 -0.58 0.46
N ALA A 58 2.98 -1.34 1.30
CA ALA A 58 4.42 -1.47 1.22
C ALA A 58 4.92 -2.02 -0.14
N HIS A 59 4.12 -2.80 -0.86
CA HIS A 59 4.49 -3.23 -2.21
C HIS A 59 4.40 -2.07 -3.22
N PHE A 60 3.29 -1.32 -3.23
CA PHE A 60 3.07 -0.20 -4.15
C PHE A 60 3.99 0.99 -3.85
N GLU A 61 4.22 1.29 -2.59
CA GLU A 61 5.23 2.25 -2.17
C GLU A 61 6.61 1.83 -2.68
N GLY A 62 6.91 0.53 -2.74
CA GLY A 62 8.23 0.00 -3.11
C GLY A 62 8.54 0.26 -4.56
N GLU A 63 7.55 0.06 -5.42
CA GLU A 63 7.61 0.39 -6.83
C GLU A 63 7.80 1.90 -7.04
N LYS A 64 7.02 2.75 -6.34
CA LYS A 64 7.17 4.21 -6.44
C LYS A 64 8.54 4.69 -5.94
N LEU A 65 8.97 4.20 -4.78
CA LEU A 65 10.23 4.58 -4.15
C LEU A 65 11.42 4.18 -5.03
N ALA A 66 11.42 2.96 -5.59
CA ALA A 66 12.47 2.52 -6.50
C ALA A 66 12.53 3.40 -7.77
N HIS A 67 11.38 3.75 -8.34
CA HIS A 67 11.28 4.67 -9.47
C HIS A 67 11.86 6.06 -9.14
N ASN A 68 11.50 6.62 -7.97
CA ASN A 68 11.96 7.93 -7.53
C ASN A 68 13.45 7.98 -7.15
N ILE A 69 13.99 6.92 -6.57
CA ILE A 69 15.45 6.79 -6.38
C ILE A 69 16.16 6.82 -7.73
N GLY A 70 15.64 6.12 -8.74
CA GLY A 70 16.18 6.17 -10.10
C GLY A 70 16.22 7.61 -10.65
N ARG A 71 15.12 8.35 -10.52
CA ARG A 71 15.01 9.75 -10.96
C ARG A 71 15.94 10.69 -10.21
N LEU A 72 16.06 10.52 -8.88
CA LEU A 72 17.00 11.28 -8.07
C LEU A 72 18.44 11.09 -8.57
N LEU A 73 18.84 9.84 -8.85
CA LEU A 73 20.18 9.52 -9.34
C LEU A 73 20.48 10.08 -10.73
N THR A 74 19.46 10.26 -11.58
CA THR A 74 19.60 10.88 -12.92
C THR A 74 19.39 12.39 -12.92
N GLY A 75 19.06 13.00 -11.77
CA GLY A 75 18.78 14.43 -11.66
C GLY A 75 17.43 14.84 -12.26
N GLU A 76 16.52 13.88 -12.43
CA GLU A 76 15.15 14.13 -12.87
C GLU A 76 14.26 14.54 -11.68
N PRO A 77 13.22 15.39 -11.91
CA PRO A 77 12.22 15.68 -10.87
C PRO A 77 11.58 14.38 -10.38
N LEU A 78 11.18 14.28 -9.12
CA LEU A 78 10.49 13.08 -8.62
C LEU A 78 9.09 12.92 -9.22
N ASP A 79 8.62 11.68 -9.27
CA ASP A 79 7.23 11.35 -9.57
C ASP A 79 6.40 11.37 -8.28
N ALA A 80 5.50 12.34 -8.18
CA ALA A 80 4.62 12.56 -7.02
C ALA A 80 3.17 12.12 -7.33
N SER A 81 3.01 10.91 -7.86
CA SER A 81 1.71 10.34 -8.26
C SER A 81 1.26 9.15 -7.41
N TYR A 82 1.99 8.77 -6.36
CA TYR A 82 1.50 7.73 -5.47
C TYR A 82 0.21 8.20 -4.78
N ASP A 83 -0.84 7.38 -4.88
CA ASP A 83 -2.19 7.72 -4.48
C ASP A 83 -2.61 7.04 -3.17
N GLY A 84 -1.69 6.35 -2.49
CA GLY A 84 -2.01 5.63 -1.24
C GLY A 84 -2.77 4.32 -1.47
N HIS A 85 -2.72 3.76 -2.69
CA HIS A 85 -3.39 2.51 -3.04
C HIS A 85 -3.19 1.43 -1.99
N ALA A 86 -4.29 0.82 -1.55
CA ALA A 86 -4.33 -0.24 -0.57
C ALA A 86 -5.30 -1.33 -1.02
N ASN A 87 -4.84 -2.58 -0.97
CA ASN A 87 -5.61 -3.76 -1.33
C ASN A 87 -5.58 -4.78 -0.18
N CYS A 88 -6.73 -5.10 0.40
CA CYS A 88 -6.78 -5.90 1.63
C CYS A 88 -7.85 -6.99 1.58
N PHE A 89 -7.45 -8.21 1.97
CA PHE A 89 -8.38 -9.29 2.30
C PHE A 89 -8.73 -9.26 3.79
N VAL A 90 -10.01 -9.05 4.12
CA VAL A 90 -10.54 -9.08 5.48
C VAL A 90 -11.26 -10.41 5.71
N GLU A 91 -10.72 -11.23 6.61
CA GLU A 91 -11.31 -12.51 7.00
C GLU A 91 -12.53 -12.27 7.89
N THR A 92 -13.66 -12.88 7.55
CA THR A 92 -14.92 -12.76 8.31
C THR A 92 -15.23 -14.02 9.12
N GLY A 93 -14.38 -15.04 9.01
CA GLY A 93 -14.55 -16.34 9.65
C GLY A 93 -15.28 -17.34 8.75
N PHE A 94 -15.49 -18.55 9.26
CA PHE A 94 -16.15 -19.63 8.52
C PHE A 94 -15.56 -19.89 7.12
N HIS A 95 -14.23 -19.74 6.97
CA HIS A 95 -13.53 -19.85 5.69
C HIS A 95 -14.00 -18.86 4.62
N LYS A 96 -14.39 -17.65 5.03
CA LYS A 96 -14.80 -16.58 4.13
C LYS A 96 -14.01 -15.31 4.39
N ALA A 97 -13.86 -14.53 3.33
CA ALA A 97 -13.27 -13.20 3.38
C ALA A 97 -13.98 -12.25 2.43
N LEU A 98 -13.75 -10.96 2.60
CA LEU A 98 -14.05 -9.92 1.62
C LEU A 98 -12.74 -9.28 1.12
N LEU A 99 -12.79 -8.73 -0.08
CA LEU A 99 -11.72 -7.94 -0.67
C LEU A 99 -12.14 -6.47 -0.70
N ILE A 100 -11.26 -5.60 -0.23
CA ILE A 100 -11.39 -4.14 -0.32
C ILE A 100 -10.21 -3.55 -1.08
N ASP A 101 -10.47 -2.45 -1.78
CA ASP A 101 -9.49 -1.77 -2.62
C ASP A 101 -9.83 -0.27 -2.64
N PHE A 102 -8.90 0.57 -2.19
CA PHE A 102 -9.10 2.00 -1.93
C PHE A 102 -7.76 2.76 -2.00
N ASN A 103 -7.83 4.09 -1.99
CA ASN A 103 -6.66 4.98 -2.01
C ASN A 103 -6.95 6.24 -1.17
N TYR A 104 -6.14 7.31 -1.25
CA TYR A 104 -6.35 8.53 -0.45
C TYR A 104 -7.71 9.21 -0.68
N ASP A 105 -8.19 9.22 -1.93
CA ASP A 105 -9.38 9.97 -2.33
C ASP A 105 -10.63 9.10 -2.45
N THR A 106 -10.44 7.80 -2.65
CA THR A 106 -11.51 6.85 -2.95
C THR A 106 -11.64 5.83 -1.85
N GLU A 107 -12.73 5.93 -1.08
CA GLU A 107 -13.16 4.90 -0.14
C GLU A 107 -13.46 3.56 -0.84
N PRO A 108 -13.52 2.43 -0.10
CA PRO A 108 -13.82 1.13 -0.70
C PRO A 108 -15.14 1.11 -1.52
N LEU A 109 -15.03 0.77 -2.80
CA LEU A 109 -16.16 0.70 -3.73
C LEU A 109 -16.57 -0.75 -4.05
N PRO A 110 -17.85 -1.00 -4.40
CA PRO A 110 -18.25 -2.27 -4.99
C PRO A 110 -17.73 -2.38 -6.43
N GLY A 111 -17.61 -3.61 -6.94
CA GLY A 111 -17.06 -3.84 -8.28
C GLY A 111 -16.22 -5.10 -8.31
N HIS A 112 -15.13 -5.08 -9.08
CA HIS A 112 -14.16 -6.16 -9.15
C HIS A 112 -12.71 -5.63 -9.20
N PHE A 113 -11.76 -6.44 -8.73
CA PHE A 113 -10.33 -6.16 -8.75
C PHE A 113 -9.52 -7.35 -9.30
N PRO A 114 -8.46 -7.14 -10.12
CA PRO A 114 -7.89 -5.85 -10.54
C PRO A 114 -8.58 -5.24 -11.76
N THR A 115 -9.48 -5.99 -12.41
CA THR A 115 -10.22 -5.55 -13.59
C THR A 115 -11.71 -5.87 -13.44
N ALA A 116 -12.53 -5.50 -14.42
CA ALA A 116 -13.95 -5.81 -14.45
C ALA A 116 -14.29 -7.32 -14.40
N MET A 117 -13.33 -8.20 -14.70
CA MET A 117 -13.47 -9.67 -14.61
C MET A 117 -12.73 -10.28 -13.40
N GLY A 118 -12.32 -9.45 -12.45
CA GLY A 118 -11.56 -9.85 -11.27
C GLY A 118 -12.42 -10.42 -10.13
N LEU A 119 -11.85 -10.44 -8.92
CA LEU A 119 -12.55 -10.83 -7.70
C LEU A 119 -13.53 -9.73 -7.25
N PRO A 120 -14.75 -10.07 -6.81
CA PRO A 120 -15.76 -9.08 -6.44
C PRO A 120 -15.39 -8.33 -5.16
N LEU A 121 -15.40 -7.00 -5.22
CA LEU A 121 -15.15 -6.14 -4.06
C LEU A 121 -16.38 -6.07 -3.14
N LEU A 122 -16.14 -5.90 -1.83
CA LEU A 122 -17.17 -5.76 -0.79
C LEU A 122 -18.17 -6.93 -0.70
N LYS A 123 -17.80 -8.10 -1.22
CA LYS A 123 -18.64 -9.31 -1.14
C LYS A 123 -17.94 -10.39 -0.35
N GLU A 124 -18.62 -10.91 0.66
CA GLU A 124 -18.13 -12.07 1.41
C GLU A 124 -18.14 -13.33 0.54
N SER A 125 -17.02 -14.07 0.47
CA SER A 125 -16.95 -15.35 -0.24
C SER A 125 -15.86 -16.28 0.29
N HIS A 126 -16.05 -17.60 0.08
CA HIS A 126 -14.99 -18.60 0.29
C HIS A 126 -13.84 -18.47 -0.73
N ALA A 127 -14.14 -17.97 -1.93
CA ALA A 127 -13.13 -17.74 -2.95
C ALA A 127 -12.08 -16.70 -2.51
N HIS A 128 -12.50 -15.64 -1.81
CA HIS A 128 -11.58 -14.66 -1.24
C HIS A 128 -10.68 -15.25 -0.15
N HIS A 129 -11.23 -16.11 0.72
CA HIS A 129 -10.43 -16.80 1.73
C HIS A 129 -9.35 -17.67 1.08
N LEU A 130 -9.75 -18.49 0.09
CA LEU A 130 -8.80 -19.31 -0.66
C LEU A 130 -7.76 -18.46 -1.39
N GLY A 131 -8.18 -17.33 -1.99
CA GLY A 131 -7.28 -16.37 -2.62
C GLY A 131 -6.25 -15.79 -1.65
N LYS A 132 -6.67 -15.39 -0.45
CA LYS A 132 -5.79 -14.90 0.61
C LYS A 132 -4.76 -15.95 1.04
N GLN A 133 -5.20 -17.19 1.27
CA GLN A 133 -4.31 -18.27 1.66
C GLN A 133 -3.32 -18.61 0.53
N ALA A 134 -3.78 -18.63 -0.73
CA ALA A 134 -2.93 -18.89 -1.87
C ALA A 134 -1.90 -17.78 -2.12
N PHE A 135 -2.14 -16.56 -1.63
CA PHE A 135 -1.27 -15.39 -1.83
C PHE A 135 0.12 -15.52 -1.17
N GLU A 136 0.30 -16.42 -0.21
CA GLU A 136 1.62 -16.68 0.39
C GLU A 136 2.67 -17.08 -0.66
N TRP A 137 2.30 -17.91 -1.63
CA TRP A 137 3.21 -18.36 -2.67
C TRP A 137 3.70 -17.22 -3.59
N PRO A 138 2.82 -16.41 -4.23
CA PRO A 138 3.27 -15.28 -5.03
C PRO A 138 3.97 -14.21 -4.20
N TYR A 139 3.62 -14.03 -2.92
CA TYR A 139 4.37 -13.16 -2.02
C TYR A 139 5.85 -13.58 -1.94
N LEU A 140 6.12 -14.85 -1.65
CA LEU A 140 7.49 -15.35 -1.50
C LEU A 140 8.27 -15.48 -2.82
N HIS A 141 7.59 -15.80 -3.93
CA HIS A 141 8.25 -16.13 -5.20
C HIS A 141 8.18 -15.01 -6.25
N SER A 142 7.38 -13.96 -6.03
CA SER A 142 7.26 -12.81 -6.93
C SER A 142 7.55 -11.49 -6.22
N LEU A 143 6.75 -11.12 -5.20
CA LEU A 143 6.87 -9.80 -4.56
C LEU A 143 8.20 -9.64 -3.82
N LEU A 144 8.57 -10.62 -2.99
CA LEU A 144 9.80 -10.56 -2.20
C LEU A 144 11.08 -10.49 -3.07
N PRO A 145 11.16 -11.23 -4.20
CA PRO A 145 12.23 -11.02 -5.20
C PRO A 145 12.18 -9.69 -5.97
N GLY A 146 11.16 -8.85 -5.76
CA GLY A 146 11.00 -7.56 -6.46
C GLY A 146 10.46 -7.69 -7.89
N ARG A 147 9.70 -8.74 -8.20
CA ARG A 147 9.03 -8.89 -9.51
C ARG A 147 7.64 -8.25 -9.46
N GLU A 148 7.29 -7.55 -10.52
CA GLU A 148 5.97 -6.93 -10.69
C GLU A 148 4.85 -7.98 -10.73
N LEU A 149 3.70 -7.61 -10.18
CA LEU A 149 2.47 -8.39 -10.29
C LEU A 149 1.72 -8.04 -11.59
N PRO A 150 1.53 -8.98 -12.53
CA PRO A 150 0.85 -8.67 -13.78
C PRO A 150 -0.55 -8.10 -13.57
N GLY A 151 -0.79 -6.88 -14.05
CA GLY A 151 -2.09 -6.22 -14.01
C GLY A 151 -2.45 -5.57 -12.66
N VAL A 152 -1.52 -5.50 -11.71
CA VAL A 152 -1.63 -4.73 -10.48
C VAL A 152 -0.49 -3.73 -10.47
N GLY A 153 -0.81 -2.44 -10.31
CA GLY A 153 0.20 -1.38 -10.30
C GLY A 153 0.07 -0.49 -9.08
N VAL A 154 0.99 0.48 -9.01
CA VAL A 154 1.05 1.48 -7.93
C VAL A 154 -0.25 2.25 -7.77
N GLU A 155 -0.82 2.73 -8.88
CA GLU A 155 -2.08 3.48 -8.87
C GLU A 155 -3.29 2.54 -8.77
N MET A 156 -4.29 2.95 -8.01
CA MET A 156 -5.50 2.18 -7.82
C MET A 156 -6.31 2.06 -9.13
N PRO A 157 -6.67 0.84 -9.57
CA PRO A 157 -7.38 0.67 -10.83
C PRO A 157 -8.87 1.01 -10.71
N GLU A 158 -9.35 1.90 -11.59
CA GLU A 158 -10.76 2.32 -11.64
C GLU A 158 -11.66 1.41 -12.51
N ARG A 159 -11.08 0.69 -13.48
CA ARG A 159 -11.82 0.02 -14.56
C ARG A 159 -12.85 -1.03 -14.08
N GLY A 160 -12.66 -1.61 -12.90
CA GLY A 160 -13.57 -2.60 -12.31
C GLY A 160 -14.53 -2.06 -11.26
N LYS A 161 -14.40 -0.79 -10.88
CA LYS A 161 -15.11 -0.19 -9.75
C LYS A 161 -16.40 0.48 -10.18
N ARG A 162 -17.38 0.50 -9.27
CA ARG A 162 -18.65 1.19 -9.47
C ARG A 162 -18.82 2.27 -8.41
N HIS A 163 -18.70 3.51 -8.84
CA HIS A 163 -19.03 4.68 -8.04
C HIS A 163 -20.53 4.72 -7.77
N ILE A 164 -20.92 4.67 -6.50
CA ILE A 164 -22.30 4.85 -6.09
C ILE A 164 -22.53 6.36 -6.05
N ARG A 165 -23.38 6.89 -6.95
CA ARG A 165 -23.85 8.27 -6.80
C ARG A 165 -24.68 8.35 -5.52
N ALA A 166 -24.30 9.26 -4.62
CA ALA A 166 -25.13 9.66 -3.49
C ALA A 166 -26.47 10.25 -3.96
#